data_AF-A0A835UAR9-F1
#
_entry.id   AF-A0A835UAR9-F1
#
_cell.length_a   1.000
_cell.length_b   1.000
_cell.length_c   1.000
_cell.angle_alpha   90.00
_cell.angle_beta   90.00
_cell.angle_gamma   90.00
#
_symmetry.space_group_name_H-M   'P 1'
#
loop_
_entity.id
_entity.type
_entity.pdbx_description
1 polymer ?
#
loop_
_entity_poly.entity_id
_entity_poly.type
_entity_poly.pdbx_seq_one_letter_code
_entity_poly.pdbx_strand_id
1 'polypeptide(L)'
;MSEEESPDVYDAAWSLLKGADGILVPGGFGARGIQGKILAAKYARENNIPFLGICLGMQIAVIEFARNVMNLHDANSTEFDANTRNPCVVFMPEGSKTHMGGTMRLGLRRTYFIVKDCKSAKLYGNVKYVDERHRHRYEVNPDWVAKLEKSGLSFVGKDESGRRMEILELPMHSYYIGVQFHPEFKSRPAKPSPAFIGLIAASCAQLDILLKVQCCNNLLPAKMATSNEFSGTKSLHNGHPKCIASETC
;
A
#
# COMPACT_ATOMS: atom_id res chain seq x y z
N MET A 1 3.53 -7.02 23.46
CA MET A 1 4.16 -6.47 24.67
C MET A 1 3.57 -5.09 24.81
N SER A 2 2.69 -4.95 25.80
CA SER A 2 2.13 -3.65 26.17
C SER A 2 3.17 -2.84 26.95
N GLU A 3 2.87 -1.56 27.12
CA GLU A 3 3.60 -0.66 28.03
C GLU A 3 3.67 -1.25 29.45
N GLU A 4 2.58 -1.85 29.94
CA GLU A 4 2.51 -2.48 31.26
C GLU A 4 3.36 -3.76 31.37
N GLU A 5 3.42 -4.57 30.32
CA GLU A 5 4.15 -5.85 30.33
C GLU A 5 5.67 -5.65 30.26
N SER A 6 6.13 -4.67 29.48
CA SER A 6 7.56 -4.44 29.23
C SER A 6 7.83 -3.01 28.75
N PRO A 7 7.89 -2.03 29.66
CA PRO A 7 8.02 -0.60 29.33
C PRO A 7 9.22 -0.30 28.42
N ASP A 8 10.42 -0.82 28.74
CA ASP A 8 11.64 -0.53 27.97
C ASP A 8 11.54 -1.01 26.51
N VAL A 9 10.94 -2.19 26.31
CA VAL A 9 10.75 -2.76 24.96
C VAL A 9 9.69 -1.98 24.19
N TYR A 10 8.64 -1.55 24.88
CA TYR A 10 7.58 -0.72 24.33
C TYR A 10 8.11 0.64 23.88
N ASP A 11 8.88 1.31 24.72
CA ASP A 11 9.47 2.63 24.46
C ASP A 11 10.49 2.57 23.31
N ALA A 12 11.37 1.55 23.32
CA ALA A 12 12.31 1.33 22.23
C ALA A 12 11.59 1.10 20.89
N ALA A 13 10.51 0.30 20.87
CA ALA A 13 9.73 0.05 19.67
C ALA A 13 9.04 1.33 19.15
N TRP A 14 8.48 2.14 20.04
CA TRP A 14 7.89 3.42 19.66
C TRP A 14 8.94 4.42 19.19
N SER A 15 10.12 4.48 19.79
CA SER A 15 11.21 5.33 19.33
C SER A 15 11.63 4.99 17.90
N LEU A 16 11.75 3.70 17.58
CA LEU A 16 12.06 3.24 16.23
C LEU A 16 10.94 3.58 15.23
N LEU A 17 9.68 3.37 15.61
CA LEU A 17 8.54 3.70 14.75
C LEU A 17 8.44 5.21 14.48
N LYS A 18 8.62 6.04 15.50
CA LYS A 18 8.55 7.50 15.39
C LYS A 18 9.69 8.09 14.57
N GLY A 19 10.84 7.41 14.54
CA GLY A 19 12.00 7.77 13.72
C GLY A 19 11.98 7.24 12.28
N ALA A 20 10.93 6.52 11.86
CA ALA A 20 10.84 5.95 10.52
C ALA A 20 10.20 6.92 9.50
N ASP A 21 10.81 7.04 8.32
CA ASP A 21 10.30 7.84 7.20
C ASP A 21 9.20 7.13 6.39
N GLY A 22 8.91 5.87 6.72
CA GLY A 22 7.91 5.05 6.04
C GLY A 22 7.53 3.85 6.88
N ILE A 23 6.25 3.54 6.89
CA ILE A 23 5.65 2.46 7.69
C ILE A 23 5.03 1.45 6.74
N LEU A 24 5.39 0.18 6.92
CA LEU A 24 4.80 -0.94 6.20
C LEU A 24 4.15 -1.89 7.19
N VAL A 25 2.88 -2.20 6.97
CA VAL A 25 2.17 -3.26 7.71
C VAL A 25 1.94 -4.43 6.76
N PRO A 26 2.64 -5.57 6.95
CA PRO A 26 2.56 -6.69 6.03
C PRO A 26 1.29 -7.51 6.28
N GLY A 27 1.12 -8.55 5.45
CA GLY A 27 0.12 -9.59 5.69
C GLY A 27 0.32 -10.31 7.04
N GLY A 28 -0.71 -11.03 7.48
CA GLY A 28 -0.68 -11.83 8.70
C GLY A 28 -1.99 -12.58 8.90
N PHE A 29 -2.03 -13.42 9.92
CA PHE A 29 -3.21 -14.22 10.28
C PHE A 29 -3.40 -14.22 11.80
N GLY A 30 -4.65 -14.24 12.25
CA GLY A 30 -5.01 -14.29 13.65
C GLY A 30 -4.82 -12.98 14.41
N ALA A 31 -5.30 -12.97 15.67
CA ALA A 31 -5.45 -11.75 16.47
C ALA A 31 -4.15 -11.17 17.07
N ARG A 32 -3.05 -11.92 17.02
CA ARG A 32 -1.80 -11.53 17.68
C ARG A 32 -1.18 -10.30 17.01
N GLY A 33 -0.92 -9.25 17.82
CA GLY A 33 -0.28 -8.02 17.36
C GLY A 33 -1.19 -7.06 16.58
N ILE A 34 -2.49 -7.35 16.48
CA ILE A 34 -3.45 -6.50 15.75
C ILE A 34 -3.55 -5.09 16.35
N GLN A 35 -3.63 -4.97 17.68
CA GLN A 35 -3.72 -3.65 18.32
C GLN A 35 -2.48 -2.78 18.05
N GLY A 36 -1.28 -3.36 18.13
CA GLY A 36 -0.04 -2.64 17.80
C GLY A 36 0.01 -2.17 16.34
N LYS A 37 -0.46 -3.00 15.39
CA LYS A 37 -0.56 -2.61 13.98
C LYS A 37 -1.58 -1.49 13.75
N ILE A 38 -2.72 -1.50 14.45
CA ILE A 38 -3.71 -0.41 14.41
C ILE A 38 -3.07 0.89 14.92
N LEU A 39 -2.31 0.84 16.02
CA LEU A 39 -1.60 2.02 16.55
C LEU A 39 -0.55 2.54 15.56
N ALA A 40 0.19 1.66 14.89
CA ALA A 40 1.17 2.07 13.88
C ALA A 40 0.51 2.71 12.64
N ALA A 41 -0.61 2.14 12.16
CA ALA A 41 -1.39 2.73 11.06
C ALA A 41 -1.96 4.10 11.45
N LYS A 42 -2.45 4.24 12.68
CA LYS A 42 -2.94 5.52 13.23
C LYS A 42 -1.82 6.54 13.27
N TYR A 43 -0.67 6.17 13.82
CA TYR A 43 0.50 7.04 13.89
C TYR A 43 0.91 7.52 12.50
N ALA A 44 0.96 6.62 11.52
CA ALA A 44 1.27 6.98 10.14
C ALA A 44 0.29 8.02 9.59
N ARG A 45 -1.03 7.76 9.73
CA ARG A 45 -2.10 8.65 9.28
C ARG A 45 -2.03 10.04 9.91
N GLU A 46 -1.86 10.11 11.23
CA GLU A 46 -1.91 11.36 11.99
C GLU A 46 -0.67 12.23 11.79
N ASN A 47 0.47 11.61 11.48
CA ASN A 47 1.75 12.31 11.29
C ASN A 47 2.14 12.41 9.81
N ASN A 48 1.25 12.05 8.88
CA ASN A 48 1.47 12.07 7.43
C ASN A 48 2.70 11.28 6.97
N ILE A 49 3.05 10.21 7.68
CA ILE A 49 4.19 9.33 7.38
C ILE A 49 3.76 8.31 6.32
N PRO A 50 4.48 8.18 5.19
CA PRO A 50 4.17 7.21 4.14
C PRO A 50 3.84 5.82 4.66
N PHE A 51 2.70 5.28 4.26
CA PHE A 51 2.15 4.03 4.75
C PHE A 51 1.79 3.09 3.60
N LEU A 52 2.23 1.82 3.71
CA LEU A 52 1.77 0.72 2.87
C LEU A 52 1.20 -0.42 3.71
N GLY A 53 -0.09 -0.68 3.58
CA GLY A 53 -0.75 -1.85 4.15
C GLY A 53 -0.89 -2.96 3.12
N ILE A 54 -0.38 -4.16 3.41
CA ILE A 54 -0.47 -5.33 2.52
C ILE A 54 -1.40 -6.37 3.13
N CYS A 55 -2.42 -6.80 2.38
CA CYS A 55 -3.38 -7.83 2.79
C CYS A 55 -4.01 -7.46 4.14
N LEU A 56 -3.60 -8.09 5.23
CA LEU A 56 -4.00 -7.69 6.59
C LEU A 56 -3.72 -6.20 6.85
N GLY A 57 -2.62 -5.62 6.36
CA GLY A 57 -2.33 -4.21 6.53
C GLY A 57 -3.38 -3.27 5.95
N MET A 58 -4.01 -3.64 4.83
CA MET A 58 -5.14 -2.88 4.26
C MET A 58 -6.37 -2.97 5.18
N GLN A 59 -6.66 -4.16 5.72
CA GLN A 59 -7.76 -4.35 6.68
C GLN A 59 -7.53 -3.56 7.97
N ILE A 60 -6.30 -3.53 8.48
CA ILE A 60 -5.90 -2.74 9.64
C ILE A 60 -6.14 -1.25 9.39
N ALA A 61 -5.80 -0.75 8.21
CA ALA A 61 -6.05 0.65 7.84
C ALA A 61 -7.55 0.99 7.85
N VAL A 62 -8.42 0.08 7.38
CA VAL A 62 -9.88 0.26 7.45
C VAL A 62 -10.39 0.28 8.89
N ILE A 63 -9.93 -0.66 9.72
CA ILE A 63 -10.32 -0.74 11.15
C ILE A 63 -9.86 0.52 11.89
N GLU A 64 -8.60 0.93 11.69
CA GLU A 64 -8.04 2.14 12.29
C GLU A 64 -8.85 3.38 11.92
N PHE A 65 -9.17 3.53 10.64
CA PHE A 65 -9.91 4.68 10.13
C PHE A 65 -11.32 4.72 10.72
N ALA A 66 -12.03 3.59 10.74
CA ALA A 66 -13.35 3.50 11.36
C ALA A 66 -13.32 3.86 12.86
N ARG A 67 -12.30 3.41 13.59
CA ARG A 67 -12.17 3.69 15.02
C ARG A 67 -11.85 5.14 15.34
N ASN A 68 -10.92 5.75 14.60
CA ASN A 68 -10.33 7.04 14.97
C ASN A 68 -10.88 8.23 14.17
N VAL A 69 -11.32 8.03 12.92
CA VAL A 69 -11.88 9.10 12.09
C VAL A 69 -13.40 9.10 12.18
N MET A 70 -14.03 7.92 12.19
CA MET A 70 -15.49 7.81 12.29
C MET A 70 -16.00 7.66 13.74
N ASN A 71 -15.10 7.61 14.73
CA ASN A 71 -15.41 7.42 16.16
C ASN A 71 -16.18 6.13 16.48
N LEU A 72 -15.99 5.07 15.68
CA LEU A 72 -16.62 3.76 15.90
C LEU A 72 -15.64 2.84 16.61
N HIS A 73 -15.44 3.07 17.91
CA HIS A 73 -14.36 2.44 18.68
C HIS A 73 -14.41 0.91 18.73
N ASP A 74 -15.59 0.30 18.61
CA ASP A 74 -15.75 -1.15 18.54
C ASP A 74 -15.62 -1.72 17.12
N ALA A 75 -15.40 -0.89 16.08
CA ALA A 75 -15.22 -1.36 14.71
C ALA A 75 -14.07 -2.37 14.62
N ASN A 76 -14.30 -3.49 13.95
CA ASN A 76 -13.32 -4.57 13.89
C ASN A 76 -13.53 -5.48 12.67
N SER A 77 -12.60 -6.41 12.49
CA SER A 77 -12.79 -7.59 11.64
C SER A 77 -13.51 -8.68 12.42
N THR A 78 -14.44 -9.38 11.77
CA THR A 78 -15.05 -10.59 12.33
C THR A 78 -14.05 -11.74 12.51
N GLU A 79 -12.82 -11.62 11.98
CA GLU A 79 -11.71 -12.54 12.29
C GLU A 79 -11.24 -12.40 13.75
N PHE A 80 -11.20 -11.17 14.27
CA PHE A 80 -10.59 -10.86 15.57
C PHE A 80 -11.64 -10.65 16.67
N ASP A 81 -12.82 -10.19 16.28
CA ASP A 81 -13.95 -9.98 17.18
C ASP A 81 -15.25 -10.29 16.44
N ALA A 82 -15.78 -11.49 16.65
CA ALA A 82 -17.03 -11.94 16.02
C ALA A 82 -18.28 -11.21 16.56
N ASN A 83 -18.16 -10.51 17.70
CA ASN A 83 -19.28 -9.83 18.37
C ASN A 83 -19.28 -8.31 18.14
N THR A 84 -18.35 -7.78 17.33
CA THR A 84 -18.34 -6.36 17.00
C THR A 84 -19.68 -5.93 16.39
N ARG A 85 -20.25 -4.83 16.89
CA ARG A 85 -21.45 -4.21 16.30
C ARG A 85 -21.13 -3.47 15.00
N ASN A 86 -19.85 -3.26 14.72
CA ASN A 86 -19.33 -2.51 13.60
C ASN A 86 -18.36 -3.35 12.73
N PRO A 87 -18.85 -4.42 12.06
CA PRO A 87 -18.01 -5.35 11.30
C PRO A 87 -17.58 -4.75 9.95
N CYS A 88 -16.56 -3.91 9.97
CA CYS A 88 -16.02 -3.24 8.78
C CYS A 88 -15.21 -4.19 7.86
N VAL A 89 -14.76 -5.33 8.39
CA VAL A 89 -14.08 -6.40 7.64
C VAL A 89 -14.77 -7.73 7.97
N VAL A 90 -15.14 -8.51 6.96
CA VAL A 90 -15.98 -9.71 7.10
C VAL A 90 -15.45 -10.88 6.28
N PHE A 91 -15.80 -12.08 6.73
CA PHE A 91 -15.45 -13.31 6.01
C PHE A 91 -16.23 -13.40 4.69
N MET A 92 -15.51 -13.37 3.56
CA MET A 92 -16.08 -13.39 2.20
C MET A 92 -15.29 -14.36 1.30
N PRO A 93 -15.35 -15.68 1.58
CA PRO A 93 -14.61 -16.68 0.85
C PRO A 93 -15.08 -16.78 -0.61
N GLU A 94 -14.27 -17.42 -1.43
CA GLU A 94 -14.68 -17.83 -2.77
C GLU A 94 -15.22 -19.26 -2.77
N GLY A 95 -16.07 -19.58 -3.74
CA GLY A 95 -16.70 -20.89 -3.88
C GLY A 95 -18.07 -21.01 -3.22
N SER A 96 -18.75 -22.12 -3.51
CA SER A 96 -20.10 -22.42 -3.00
C SER A 96 -20.05 -22.96 -1.58
N LYS A 97 -21.06 -22.58 -0.76
CA LYS A 97 -21.33 -23.20 0.56
C LYS A 97 -21.59 -24.72 0.49
N THR A 98 -21.79 -25.27 -0.72
CA THR A 98 -22.06 -26.71 -0.95
C THR A 98 -20.82 -27.59 -0.94
N HIS A 99 -19.61 -27.01 -1.07
CA HIS A 99 -18.37 -27.73 -0.83
C HIS A 99 -17.88 -27.38 0.58
N MET A 100 -17.61 -28.40 1.40
CA MET A 100 -17.22 -28.24 2.80
C MET A 100 -16.05 -27.26 2.94
N GLY A 101 -16.30 -26.12 3.60
CA GLY A 101 -15.32 -25.09 3.93
C GLY A 101 -15.18 -24.01 2.85
N GLY A 102 -15.59 -22.77 3.16
CA GLY A 102 -15.37 -21.62 2.28
C GLY A 102 -13.89 -21.49 1.90
N THR A 103 -13.59 -21.49 0.60
CA THR A 103 -12.21 -21.54 0.11
C THR A 103 -11.55 -20.16 0.16
N MET A 104 -10.24 -20.15 0.40
CA MET A 104 -9.43 -18.94 0.42
C MET A 104 -9.43 -18.28 -0.96
N ARG A 105 -9.53 -16.94 -1.02
CA ARG A 105 -9.23 -16.20 -2.26
C ARG A 105 -7.73 -16.31 -2.49
N LEU A 106 -7.35 -17.09 -3.49
CA LEU A 106 -5.98 -17.51 -3.74
C LEU A 106 -5.61 -17.35 -5.22
N GLY A 107 -4.35 -17.01 -5.46
CA GLY A 107 -3.75 -17.01 -6.78
C GLY A 107 -3.84 -15.66 -7.49
N LEU A 108 -3.61 -15.68 -8.80
CA LEU A 108 -3.61 -14.48 -9.62
C LEU A 108 -5.06 -14.02 -9.84
N ARG A 109 -5.37 -12.77 -9.53
CA ARG A 109 -6.68 -12.15 -9.76
C ARG A 109 -6.51 -10.74 -10.32
N ARG A 110 -7.51 -10.33 -11.08
CA ARG A 110 -7.57 -9.01 -11.68
C ARG A 110 -8.16 -7.99 -10.72
N THR A 111 -7.49 -6.85 -10.62
CA THR A 111 -7.93 -5.65 -9.92
C THR A 111 -8.04 -4.51 -10.91
N TYR A 112 -9.24 -3.94 -11.03
CA TYR A 112 -9.52 -2.79 -11.88
C TYR A 112 -9.35 -1.49 -11.12
N PHE A 113 -8.67 -0.52 -11.73
CA PHE A 113 -8.66 0.85 -11.22
C PHE A 113 -9.97 1.53 -11.56
N ILE A 114 -10.68 2.03 -10.55
CA ILE A 114 -11.97 2.70 -10.71
C ILE A 114 -11.88 4.22 -10.60
N VAL A 115 -10.77 4.73 -10.06
CA VAL A 115 -10.44 6.16 -10.02
C VAL A 115 -9.19 6.35 -10.88
N LYS A 116 -9.30 7.12 -11.97
CA LYS A 116 -8.20 7.30 -12.93
C LYS A 116 -7.07 8.17 -12.40
N ASP A 117 -7.41 9.16 -11.56
CA ASP A 117 -6.44 10.16 -11.05
C ASP A 117 -5.97 9.84 -9.62
N CYS A 118 -5.83 8.56 -9.27
CA CYS A 118 -5.28 8.13 -7.99
C CYS A 118 -3.77 7.85 -8.06
N LYS A 119 -3.10 7.81 -6.91
CA LYS A 119 -1.64 7.57 -6.84
C LYS A 119 -1.30 6.18 -7.35
N SER A 120 -2.12 5.18 -7.01
CA SER A 120 -1.95 3.79 -7.43
C SER A 120 -2.04 3.65 -8.94
N ALA A 121 -3.07 4.20 -9.59
CA ALA A 121 -3.21 4.11 -11.05
C ALA A 121 -1.97 4.69 -11.75
N LYS A 122 -1.49 5.85 -11.31
CA LYS A 122 -0.28 6.49 -11.84
C LYS A 122 0.97 5.64 -11.64
N LEU A 123 1.19 5.10 -10.43
CA LEU A 123 2.31 4.22 -10.11
C LEU A 123 2.34 2.97 -10.99
N TYR A 124 1.16 2.42 -11.30
CA TYR A 124 0.99 1.26 -12.17
C TYR A 124 0.91 1.64 -13.67
N GLY A 125 1.19 2.89 -14.03
CA GLY A 125 1.30 3.34 -15.42
C GLY A 125 -0.04 3.60 -16.12
N ASN A 126 -1.06 4.02 -15.36
CA ASN A 126 -2.40 4.37 -15.85
C ASN A 126 -3.08 3.25 -16.67
N VAL A 127 -2.71 2.00 -16.42
CA VAL A 127 -3.39 0.83 -16.99
C VAL A 127 -4.81 0.71 -16.41
N LYS A 128 -5.71 0.04 -17.14
CA LYS A 128 -7.10 -0.16 -16.66
C LYS A 128 -7.19 -1.14 -15.49
N TYR A 129 -6.29 -2.13 -15.44
CA TYR A 129 -6.27 -3.18 -14.44
C TYR A 129 -4.87 -3.74 -14.27
N VAL A 130 -4.66 -4.43 -13.15
CA VAL A 130 -3.47 -5.22 -12.84
C VAL A 130 -3.87 -6.60 -12.38
N ASP A 131 -3.07 -7.60 -12.71
CA ASP A 131 -3.25 -8.95 -12.22
C ASP A 131 -2.25 -9.20 -11.09
N GLU A 132 -2.71 -9.37 -9.85
CA GLU A 132 -1.87 -9.52 -8.66
C GLU A 132 -2.21 -10.81 -7.89
N ARG A 133 -1.33 -11.25 -6.98
CA ARG A 133 -1.52 -12.49 -6.24
C ARG A 133 -2.21 -12.24 -4.90
N HIS A 134 -3.29 -12.97 -4.63
CA HIS A 134 -4.06 -12.89 -3.39
C HIS A 134 -3.87 -14.16 -2.56
N ARG A 135 -3.98 -14.02 -1.23
CA ARG A 135 -3.94 -15.13 -0.25
C ARG A 135 -4.62 -14.72 1.05
N HIS A 136 -5.94 -14.60 1.03
CA HIS A 136 -6.72 -14.15 2.20
C HIS A 136 -8.16 -14.68 2.15
N ARG A 137 -8.94 -14.42 3.20
CA ARG A 137 -10.34 -14.89 3.34
C ARG A 137 -11.34 -13.79 3.74
N TYR A 138 -10.82 -12.65 4.17
CA TYR A 138 -11.60 -11.56 4.72
C TYR A 138 -11.50 -10.37 3.79
N GLU A 139 -12.61 -9.67 3.62
CA GLU A 139 -12.75 -8.54 2.72
C GLU A 139 -13.31 -7.36 3.50
N VAL A 140 -13.10 -6.14 3.01
CA VAL A 140 -13.88 -4.99 3.48
C VAL A 140 -15.36 -5.29 3.26
N ASN A 141 -16.18 -5.06 4.29
CA ASN A 141 -17.61 -5.29 4.22
C ASN A 141 -18.24 -4.38 3.15
N PRO A 142 -18.88 -4.92 2.09
CA PRO A 142 -19.49 -4.12 1.04
C PRO A 142 -20.51 -3.08 1.56
N ASP A 143 -21.22 -3.39 2.65
CA ASP A 143 -22.21 -2.49 3.26
C ASP A 143 -21.56 -1.29 3.97
N TRP A 144 -20.25 -1.33 4.18
CA TRP A 144 -19.46 -0.28 4.81
C TRP A 144 -18.77 0.65 3.81
N VAL A 145 -18.59 0.21 2.56
CA VAL A 145 -17.80 0.94 1.55
C VAL A 145 -18.30 2.38 1.40
N ALA A 146 -19.60 2.57 1.18
CA ALA A 146 -20.17 3.92 1.02
C ALA A 146 -20.00 4.81 2.26
N LYS A 147 -20.03 4.24 3.47
CA LYS A 147 -19.83 4.99 4.72
C LYS A 147 -18.37 5.43 4.90
N LEU A 148 -17.43 4.54 4.56
CA LEU A 148 -16.01 4.81 4.58
C LEU A 148 -15.64 5.89 3.55
N GLU A 149 -16.17 5.77 2.32
CA GLU A 149 -15.98 6.76 1.25
C GLU A 149 -16.52 8.13 1.61
N LYS A 150 -17.74 8.20 2.15
CA LYS A 150 -18.33 9.45 2.64
C LYS A 150 -17.50 10.12 3.75
N SER A 151 -16.75 9.32 4.50
CA SER A 151 -15.91 9.80 5.61
C SER A 151 -14.49 10.19 5.16
N GLY A 152 -14.14 10.00 3.88
CA GLY A 152 -12.88 10.48 3.29
C GLY A 152 -11.89 9.39 2.87
N LEU A 153 -12.16 8.11 3.15
CA LEU A 153 -11.32 6.99 2.68
C LEU A 153 -11.69 6.60 1.25
N SER A 154 -10.76 6.56 0.30
CA SER A 154 -11.09 6.26 -1.09
C SER A 154 -10.76 4.82 -1.46
N PHE A 155 -11.72 4.06 -2.00
CA PHE A 155 -11.42 2.78 -2.64
C PHE A 155 -11.19 3.03 -4.13
N VAL A 156 -9.97 2.78 -4.59
CA VAL A 156 -9.54 3.11 -5.96
C VAL A 156 -9.36 1.87 -6.83
N GLY A 157 -9.37 0.68 -6.23
CA GLY A 157 -9.25 -0.61 -6.92
C GLY A 157 -10.33 -1.59 -6.47
N LYS A 158 -10.94 -2.29 -7.43
CA LYS A 158 -11.99 -3.32 -7.18
C LYS A 158 -11.73 -4.60 -7.96
N ASP A 159 -12.27 -5.72 -7.49
CA ASP A 159 -12.26 -6.97 -8.24
C ASP A 159 -13.20 -6.93 -9.47
N GLU A 160 -13.16 -7.98 -10.30
CA GLU A 160 -13.97 -8.07 -11.52
C GLU A 160 -15.49 -8.01 -11.25
N SER A 161 -15.93 -8.45 -10.06
CA SER A 161 -17.34 -8.38 -9.67
C SER A 161 -17.77 -7.00 -9.18
N GLY A 162 -16.80 -6.10 -8.91
CA GLY A 162 -17.03 -4.80 -8.29
C GLY A 162 -17.42 -4.86 -6.80
N ARG A 163 -17.49 -6.05 -6.20
CA ARG A 163 -17.91 -6.24 -4.81
C ARG A 163 -16.77 -6.16 -3.80
N ARG A 164 -15.56 -6.57 -4.20
CA ARG A 164 -14.38 -6.56 -3.31
C ARG A 164 -13.54 -5.33 -3.58
N MET A 165 -13.18 -4.64 -2.50
CA MET A 165 -12.25 -3.52 -2.56
C MET A 165 -10.84 -4.06 -2.43
N GLU A 166 -9.98 -3.76 -3.39
CA GLU A 166 -8.64 -4.36 -3.49
C GLU A 166 -7.53 -3.32 -3.29
N ILE A 167 -7.84 -2.03 -3.45
CA ILE A 167 -6.91 -0.91 -3.21
C ILE A 167 -7.66 0.23 -2.53
N LEU A 168 -7.14 0.71 -1.41
CA LEU A 168 -7.57 1.95 -0.75
C LEU A 168 -6.47 3.01 -0.77
N GLU A 169 -6.89 4.27 -0.75
CA GLU A 169 -6.05 5.45 -0.59
C GLU A 169 -6.69 6.44 0.39
N LEU A 170 -5.86 7.19 1.12
CA LEU A 170 -6.31 8.41 1.81
C LEU A 170 -5.90 9.64 0.99
N PRO A 171 -6.84 10.38 0.34
CA PRO A 171 -6.51 11.39 -0.66
C PRO A 171 -5.55 12.49 -0.20
N MET A 172 -5.76 13.03 1.02
CA MET A 172 -4.98 14.15 1.57
C MET A 172 -3.62 13.74 2.16
N HIS A 173 -3.31 12.45 2.19
CA HIS A 173 -2.07 11.94 2.77
C HIS A 173 -0.98 11.80 1.70
N SER A 174 0.29 12.05 2.07
CA SER A 174 1.47 11.96 1.20
C SER A 174 1.53 10.64 0.43
N TYR A 175 1.46 9.53 1.15
CA TYR A 175 1.26 8.19 0.63
C TYR A 175 0.60 7.33 1.72
N TYR A 176 -0.69 7.02 1.60
CA TYR A 176 -1.36 6.09 2.52
C TYR A 176 -2.18 5.12 1.69
N ILE A 177 -1.55 4.01 1.33
CA ILE A 177 -2.10 3.04 0.39
C ILE A 177 -2.24 1.70 1.11
N GLY A 178 -3.42 1.08 0.96
CA GLY A 178 -3.65 -0.30 1.35
C GLY A 178 -3.95 -1.13 0.12
N VAL A 179 -3.31 -2.28 -0.03
CA VAL A 179 -3.58 -3.25 -1.09
C VAL A 179 -3.95 -4.58 -0.47
N GLN A 180 -4.98 -5.23 -1.02
CA GLN A 180 -5.47 -6.50 -0.50
C GLN A 180 -4.67 -7.69 -1.08
N PHE A 181 -4.05 -7.50 -2.25
CA PHE A 181 -3.08 -8.44 -2.84
C PHE A 181 -1.69 -8.35 -2.18
N HIS A 182 -0.80 -9.26 -2.58
CA HIS A 182 0.59 -9.34 -2.15
C HIS A 182 1.55 -8.84 -3.25
N PRO A 183 1.88 -7.54 -3.29
CA PRO A 183 2.77 -6.95 -4.30
C PRO A 183 4.18 -7.58 -4.29
N GLU A 184 4.60 -8.17 -3.18
CA GLU A 184 5.90 -8.83 -3.01
C GLU A 184 6.09 -10.02 -3.97
N PHE A 185 5.04 -10.76 -4.32
CA PHE A 185 5.19 -11.98 -5.12
C PHE A 185 5.46 -11.71 -6.61
N LYS A 186 5.11 -10.52 -7.10
CA LYS A 186 5.37 -10.09 -8.49
C LYS A 186 6.55 -9.12 -8.62
N SER A 187 7.11 -8.65 -7.51
CA SER A 187 8.31 -7.79 -7.51
C SER A 187 9.53 -8.57 -8.04
N ARG A 188 10.37 -7.93 -8.87
CA ARG A 188 11.62 -8.48 -9.42
C ARG A 188 12.72 -7.41 -9.38
N PRO A 189 14.02 -7.77 -9.34
CA PRO A 189 15.11 -6.79 -9.35
C PRO A 189 15.03 -5.77 -10.49
N ALA A 190 14.74 -6.23 -11.72
CA ALA A 190 14.61 -5.36 -12.89
C ALA A 190 13.21 -4.70 -13.04
N LYS A 191 12.23 -5.12 -12.24
CA LYS A 191 10.86 -4.63 -12.27
C LYS A 191 10.27 -4.67 -10.85
N PRO A 192 10.69 -3.73 -9.98
CA PRO A 192 10.20 -3.68 -8.61
C PRO A 192 8.71 -3.38 -8.59
N SER A 193 8.00 -3.86 -7.57
CA SER A 193 6.57 -3.59 -7.45
C SER A 193 6.29 -2.10 -7.30
N PRO A 194 5.36 -1.51 -8.07
CA PRO A 194 5.02 -0.10 -7.99
C PRO A 194 4.57 0.37 -6.61
N ALA A 195 3.92 -0.50 -5.82
CA ALA A 195 3.54 -0.20 -4.44
C ALA A 195 4.77 0.09 -3.56
N PHE A 196 5.81 -0.74 -3.61
CA PHE A 196 7.04 -0.50 -2.84
C PHE A 196 7.83 0.71 -3.34
N ILE A 197 7.90 0.90 -4.66
CA ILE A 197 8.56 2.08 -5.24
C ILE A 197 7.84 3.36 -4.81
N GLY A 198 6.51 3.37 -4.80
CA GLY A 198 5.73 4.49 -4.31
C GLY A 198 6.01 4.81 -2.84
N LEU A 199 6.08 3.78 -1.98
CA LEU A 199 6.42 3.96 -0.56
C LEU A 199 7.81 4.58 -0.39
N ILE A 200 8.85 3.99 -1.01
CA ILE A 200 10.23 4.49 -0.92
C ILE A 200 10.33 5.93 -1.47
N ALA A 201 9.72 6.19 -2.63
CA ALA A 201 9.72 7.53 -3.21
C ALA A 201 9.02 8.55 -2.32
N ALA A 202 7.93 8.16 -1.65
CA ALA A 202 7.24 9.02 -0.69
C ALA A 202 8.11 9.30 0.55
N SER A 203 8.77 8.27 1.10
CA SER A 203 9.68 8.40 2.24
C SER A 203 10.87 9.32 1.97
N CYS A 204 11.32 9.39 0.71
CA CYS A 204 12.39 10.30 0.30
C CYS A 204 11.90 11.62 -0.33
N ALA A 205 10.61 11.95 -0.21
CA ALA A 205 9.98 13.14 -0.80
C ALA A 205 10.15 13.29 -2.35
N GLN A 206 10.26 12.16 -3.06
CA GLN A 206 10.41 12.07 -4.52
C GLN A 206 9.14 11.58 -5.23
N LEU A 207 8.05 11.29 -4.51
CA LEU A 207 6.84 10.71 -5.11
C LEU A 207 6.27 11.57 -6.24
N ASP A 208 6.16 12.89 -6.06
CA ASP A 208 5.58 13.78 -7.09
C ASP A 208 6.39 13.78 -8.38
N ILE A 209 7.71 13.69 -8.28
CA ILE A 209 8.62 13.59 -9.44
C ILE A 209 8.37 12.26 -10.16
N LEU A 210 8.29 11.16 -9.41
CA LEU A 210 8.00 9.84 -9.96
C LEU A 210 6.66 9.81 -10.71
N LEU A 211 5.60 10.35 -10.10
CA LEU A 211 4.25 10.38 -10.70
C LEU A 211 4.20 11.24 -11.99
N LYS A 212 4.95 12.34 -12.04
CA LYS A 212 5.07 13.19 -13.24
C LYS A 212 5.78 12.45 -14.38
N VAL A 213 6.92 11.80 -14.10
CA VAL A 213 7.69 11.05 -15.12
C VAL A 213 6.86 9.91 -15.71
N GLN A 214 6.11 9.18 -14.88
CA GLN A 214 5.22 8.11 -15.37
C GLN A 214 4.07 8.64 -16.23
N CYS A 215 3.57 9.84 -15.95
CA CYS A 215 2.59 10.48 -16.82
C CYS A 215 3.20 10.80 -18.21
N CYS A 216 4.40 11.38 -18.25
CA CYS A 216 5.10 11.74 -19.49
C CYS A 216 5.48 10.52 -20.35
N ASN A 217 5.99 9.45 -19.72
CA ASN A 217 6.39 8.23 -20.45
C ASN A 217 5.19 7.49 -21.08
N ASN A 218 3.99 7.63 -20.51
CA ASN A 218 2.76 7.06 -21.07
C ASN A 218 2.10 7.94 -22.14
N LEU A 219 2.50 9.21 -22.26
CA LEU A 219 2.03 10.15 -23.30
C LEU A 219 2.84 10.05 -24.59
N LEU A 220 3.99 9.35 -24.58
CA LEU A 220 4.71 9.01 -25.79
C LEU A 220 4.05 7.77 -26.44
N PRO A 221 3.45 7.87 -27.64
CA PRO A 221 2.85 6.72 -28.29
C PRO A 221 3.90 5.64 -28.56
N ALA A 222 3.55 4.37 -28.31
CA ALA A 222 4.35 3.17 -28.55
C ALA A 222 4.57 2.86 -30.06
N LYS A 223 4.85 3.88 -30.88
CA LYS A 223 5.21 3.76 -32.29
C LYS A 223 6.45 4.61 -32.57
N MET A 224 7.61 4.07 -32.23
CA MET A 224 8.88 4.26 -32.95
C MET A 224 9.91 3.32 -32.34
N ALA A 225 9.78 2.03 -32.62
CA ALA A 225 10.80 1.04 -32.32
C ALA A 225 10.86 0.02 -33.47
N THR A 226 11.23 0.49 -34.66
CA THR A 226 11.82 -0.35 -35.70
C THR A 226 12.74 0.52 -36.56
N SER A 227 14.04 0.47 -36.27
CA SER A 227 15.07 0.17 -37.26
C SER A 227 16.44 0.24 -36.58
N ASN A 228 17.12 -0.90 -36.57
CA ASN A 228 18.56 -0.99 -36.36
C ASN A 228 19.27 0.03 -37.24
N GLU A 229 20.12 0.85 -36.63
CA GLU A 229 21.38 1.21 -37.29
C GLU A 229 22.48 1.36 -36.23
N PHE A 230 23.53 0.62 -36.49
CA PHE A 230 24.71 0.40 -35.66
C PHE A 230 25.75 1.44 -36.10
N SER A 231 26.23 2.31 -35.20
CA SER A 231 27.49 3.01 -35.42
C SER A 231 28.08 3.53 -34.11
N GLY A 232 29.18 2.88 -33.70
CA GLY A 232 30.45 3.57 -33.40
C GLY A 232 30.52 4.54 -32.22
N THR A 233 30.97 4.00 -31.08
CA THR A 233 32.02 4.53 -30.19
C THR A 233 32.11 6.05 -29.90
N LYS A 234 32.07 6.39 -28.59
CA LYS A 234 33.26 6.88 -27.86
C LYS A 234 33.07 6.83 -26.34
N SER A 235 33.99 6.14 -25.70
CA SER A 235 34.24 6.12 -24.26
C SER A 235 34.69 7.52 -23.80
N LEU A 236 34.13 8.03 -22.71
CA LEU A 236 34.65 9.20 -22.00
C LEU A 236 35.04 8.75 -20.59
N HIS A 237 36.33 8.93 -20.33
CA HIS A 237 37.07 8.53 -19.15
C HIS A 237 36.86 9.57 -18.02
N ASN A 238 36.80 9.08 -16.78
CA ASN A 238 36.78 9.88 -15.55
C ASN A 238 38.03 10.76 -15.41
N GLY A 239 37.83 12.01 -15.01
CA GLY A 239 38.91 12.91 -14.58
C GLY A 239 38.45 13.85 -13.47
N HIS A 240 38.81 13.51 -12.23
CA HIS A 240 38.82 14.45 -11.10
C HIS A 240 39.95 15.47 -11.27
N PRO A 241 39.73 16.73 -10.86
CA PRO A 241 40.82 17.58 -10.35
C PRO A 241 40.65 17.84 -8.85
N LYS A 242 41.63 17.40 -8.06
CA LYS A 242 41.95 17.98 -6.75
C LYS A 242 42.84 19.19 -7.00
N CYS A 243 42.54 20.34 -6.41
CA CYS A 243 43.52 21.39 -6.14
C CYS A 243 43.41 21.83 -4.68
N ILE A 244 44.55 21.83 -4.01
CA ILE A 244 44.79 22.15 -2.60
C ILE A 244 45.45 23.54 -2.55
N ALA A 245 44.99 24.35 -1.59
CA ALA A 245 45.64 25.44 -0.86
C ALA A 245 46.26 26.65 -1.58
N SER A 246 45.84 27.83 -1.12
CA SER A 246 46.73 28.93 -0.77
C SER A 246 46.15 29.71 0.42
N GLU A 247 46.65 29.45 1.62
CA GLU A 247 46.57 30.36 2.77
C GLU A 247 47.92 31.05 2.93
N THR A 248 47.90 32.38 2.94
CA THR A 248 48.97 33.26 3.43
C THR A 248 48.29 34.48 4.03
N CYS A 249 48.08 34.48 5.35
CA CYS A 249 48.64 35.42 6.32
C CYS A 249 48.12 35.09 7.72
#